data_AF-A0A376VTY0-F1
#
_entry.id   AF-A0A376VTY0-F1
#
_cell.length_a   1.000
_cell.length_b   1.000
_cell.length_c   1.000
_cell.angle_alpha   90.00
_cell.angle_beta   90.00
_cell.angle_gamma   90.00
#
_symmetry.space_group_name_H-M   'P 1'
#
loop_
_entity.id
_entity.type
_entity.pdbx_description
1 polymer ?
#
loop_
_entity_poly.entity_id
_entity_poly.type
_entity_poly.pdbx_seq_one_letter_code
_entity_poly.pdbx_strand_id
1 'polypeptide(L)'
;MQKKYPNHRFVLGYHCDKKEHPHVHVVFRIRDNDGKRADIRKKDLREIRTGFCEELKLKGYDVKATHKQQHGLNQSVKDAHNTAPKRQKGVYEVVDIGYDHYQNDKTKSKQHFIKLKTLNKGVEKTYWGADFGGLCSRESVKAGDLVRLKKLGQKEVKIPALDKNGVQHGWKTVHRNEWQLENLGVKGVDRTPSASKELVLNSPDMLLKQQQRMAQFTQQKASTLQSEQKLKTGIKFWGL
;
A
#
# COMPACT_ATOMS: atom_id res chain seq x y z
N MET A 1 11.07 22.49 -13.53
CA MET A 1 11.89 22.12 -14.71
C MET A 1 13.20 22.87 -14.72
N GLN A 2 13.20 24.21 -14.80
CA GLN A 2 14.41 25.04 -14.79
C GLN A 2 15.41 24.71 -13.68
N LYS A 3 14.95 24.60 -12.42
CA LYS A 3 15.80 24.26 -11.26
C LYS A 3 16.57 22.94 -11.40
N LYS A 4 15.99 21.96 -12.11
CA LYS A 4 16.56 20.62 -12.26
C LYS A 4 17.33 20.43 -13.57
N TYR A 5 16.87 21.05 -14.65
CA TYR A 5 17.48 20.99 -15.98
C TYR A 5 17.71 22.41 -16.52
N PRO A 6 18.67 23.17 -15.95
CA PRO A 6 18.82 24.60 -16.23
C PRO A 6 19.18 24.93 -17.68
N ASN A 7 19.95 24.06 -18.34
CA ASN A 7 20.41 24.27 -19.71
C ASN A 7 19.42 23.74 -20.77
N HIS A 8 18.30 23.14 -20.33
CA HIS A 8 17.31 22.57 -21.23
C HIS A 8 16.14 23.54 -21.43
N ARG A 9 15.66 23.63 -22.66
CA ARG A 9 14.51 24.47 -23.01
C ARG A 9 13.21 23.70 -22.82
N PHE A 10 12.19 24.39 -22.36
CA PHE A 10 10.83 23.86 -22.29
C PHE A 10 9.81 24.96 -22.61
N VAL A 11 8.66 24.55 -23.10
CA VAL A 11 7.51 25.42 -23.36
C VAL A 11 6.33 24.91 -22.54
N LEU A 12 5.53 25.83 -22.02
CA LEU A 12 4.34 25.56 -21.23
C LEU A 12 3.11 26.05 -22.00
N GLY A 13 2.10 25.21 -22.15
CA GLY A 13 0.78 25.58 -22.66
C GLY A 13 -0.26 25.40 -21.56
N TYR A 14 -0.94 26.48 -21.18
CA TYR A 14 -2.00 26.44 -20.18
C TYR A 14 -3.36 26.28 -20.84
N HIS A 15 -4.12 25.28 -20.42
CA HIS A 15 -5.44 24.97 -20.97
C HIS A 15 -6.53 25.14 -19.89
N CYS A 16 -7.62 25.80 -20.29
CA CYS A 16 -8.85 26.01 -19.50
C CYS A 16 -10.07 25.35 -20.13
N ASP A 17 -9.87 24.50 -21.14
CA ASP A 17 -10.91 23.85 -21.94
C ASP A 17 -11.83 22.94 -21.10
N LYS A 18 -11.32 22.41 -19.98
CA LYS A 18 -12.09 21.64 -19.01
C LYS A 18 -12.40 22.51 -17.79
N LYS A 19 -13.69 22.87 -17.63
CA LYS A 19 -14.22 23.76 -16.57
C LYS A 19 -13.70 23.51 -15.16
N GLU A 20 -13.38 22.26 -14.80
CA GLU A 20 -12.91 21.89 -13.45
C GLU A 20 -11.48 21.34 -13.40
N HIS A 21 -10.76 21.33 -14.53
CA HIS A 21 -9.42 20.74 -14.64
C HIS A 21 -8.46 21.65 -15.42
N PRO A 22 -8.16 22.86 -14.90
CA PRO A 22 -7.10 23.68 -15.48
C PRO A 22 -5.78 22.90 -15.41
N HIS A 23 -5.13 22.72 -16.57
CA HIS A 23 -3.90 21.94 -16.65
C HIS A 23 -2.89 22.61 -17.57
N VAL A 24 -1.62 22.28 -17.34
CA VAL A 24 -0.50 22.79 -18.14
C VAL A 24 0.16 21.63 -18.87
N HIS A 25 0.27 21.73 -20.18
CA HIS A 25 1.13 20.86 -20.98
C HIS A 25 2.56 21.40 -20.96
N VAL A 26 3.52 20.51 -20.76
CA VAL A 26 4.95 20.85 -20.78
C VAL A 26 5.61 20.11 -21.93
N VAL A 27 6.14 20.85 -22.90
CA VAL A 27 7.00 20.29 -23.95
C VAL A 27 8.45 20.54 -23.53
N PHE A 28 9.16 19.47 -23.20
CA PHE A 28 10.55 19.52 -22.75
C PHE A 28 11.49 19.03 -23.84
N ARG A 29 12.46 19.85 -24.24
CA ARG A 29 13.48 19.44 -25.21
C ARG A 29 14.53 18.56 -24.51
N ILE A 30 14.71 17.33 -24.99
CA ILE A 30 15.65 16.36 -24.40
C ILE A 30 17.12 16.75 -24.58
N ARG A 31 17.48 17.46 -25.65
CA ARG A 31 18.83 18.00 -25.85
C ARG A 31 18.91 19.41 -25.26
N ASP A 32 19.96 19.69 -24.50
CA ASP A 32 20.27 21.04 -24.03
C ASP A 32 20.84 21.93 -25.16
N ASN A 33 21.23 23.14 -24.78
CA ASN A 33 21.85 24.10 -25.68
C ASN A 33 23.22 23.63 -26.20
N ASP A 34 23.92 22.77 -25.46
CA ASP A 34 25.25 22.23 -25.78
C ASP A 34 25.17 20.88 -26.54
N GLY A 35 23.95 20.40 -26.82
CA GLY A 35 23.68 19.15 -27.53
C GLY A 35 23.69 17.89 -26.65
N LYS A 36 23.98 18.01 -25.34
CA LYS A 36 23.93 16.91 -24.40
C LYS A 36 22.47 16.52 -24.10
N ARG A 37 22.21 15.22 -24.00
CA ARG A 37 20.87 14.68 -23.75
C ARG A 37 20.61 14.55 -22.25
N ALA A 38 19.45 15.00 -21.80
CA ALA A 38 18.91 14.65 -20.49
C ALA A 38 18.59 13.14 -20.42
N ASP A 39 19.15 12.47 -19.42
CA ASP A 39 18.75 11.12 -19.01
C ASP A 39 17.67 11.24 -17.92
N ILE A 40 16.40 11.17 -18.32
CA ILE A 40 15.25 11.28 -17.40
C ILE A 40 14.89 9.88 -16.89
N ARG A 41 15.25 9.58 -15.64
CA ARG A 41 14.96 8.30 -15.00
C ARG A 41 13.68 8.38 -14.14
N LYS A 42 13.19 7.22 -13.67
CA LYS A 42 12.05 7.14 -12.75
C LYS A 42 12.25 7.95 -11.46
N LYS A 43 13.49 8.01 -10.95
CA LYS A 43 13.86 8.86 -9.80
C LYS A 43 13.60 10.33 -10.11
N ASP A 44 13.92 10.77 -11.33
CA ASP A 44 13.79 12.16 -11.72
C ASP A 44 12.35 12.62 -11.80
N LEU A 45 11.48 11.80 -12.39
CA LEU A 45 10.04 12.04 -12.42
C LEU A 45 9.45 12.19 -11.02
N ARG A 46 9.96 11.41 -10.06
CA ARG A 46 9.54 11.48 -8.66
C ARG A 46 9.93 12.79 -8.02
N GLU A 47 11.20 13.20 -8.19
CA GLU A 47 11.71 14.47 -7.68
C GLU A 47 10.97 15.66 -8.30
N ILE A 48 10.64 15.60 -9.60
CA ILE A 48 9.82 16.63 -10.26
C ILE A 48 8.42 16.70 -9.64
N ARG A 49 7.75 15.56 -9.41
CA ARG A 49 6.44 15.51 -8.76
C ARG A 49 6.46 16.07 -7.34
N THR A 50 7.45 15.68 -6.53
CA THR A 50 7.60 16.17 -5.15
C THR A 50 7.92 17.65 -5.14
N GLY A 51 8.91 18.10 -5.91
CA GLY A 51 9.29 19.51 -5.99
C GLY A 51 8.16 20.39 -6.49
N PHE A 52 7.39 19.95 -7.49
CA PHE A 52 6.21 20.68 -7.94
C PHE A 52 5.17 20.86 -6.83
N CYS A 53 4.93 19.81 -6.03
CA CYS A 53 4.04 19.89 -4.89
C CYS A 53 4.56 20.82 -3.78
N GLU A 54 5.87 20.84 -3.51
CA GLU A 54 6.48 21.74 -2.55
C GLU A 54 6.36 23.21 -2.97
N GLU A 55 6.64 23.51 -4.24
CA GLU A 55 6.46 24.85 -4.81
C GLU A 55 4.99 25.32 -4.76
N LEU A 56 4.03 24.42 -4.96
CA LEU A 56 2.61 24.72 -4.81
C LEU A 56 2.23 25.00 -3.35
N LYS A 57 2.77 24.25 -2.39
CA LYS A 57 2.57 24.52 -0.96
C LYS A 57 3.12 25.88 -0.55
N LEU A 58 4.31 26.24 -1.04
CA LEU A 58 4.90 27.56 -0.80
C LEU A 58 4.02 28.70 -1.36
N LYS A 59 3.25 28.42 -2.41
CA LYS A 59 2.26 29.35 -2.98
C LYS A 59 0.90 29.31 -2.28
N GLY A 60 0.75 28.55 -1.19
CA GLY A 60 -0.47 28.49 -0.37
C GLY A 60 -1.49 27.42 -0.79
N TYR A 61 -1.16 26.53 -1.72
CA TYR A 61 -2.07 25.46 -2.13
C TYR A 61 -1.96 24.23 -1.20
N ASP A 62 -3.09 23.72 -0.72
CA ASP A 62 -3.15 22.45 0.01
C ASP A 62 -3.08 21.26 -0.97
N VAL A 63 -1.86 20.82 -1.25
CA VAL A 63 -1.59 19.71 -2.17
C VAL A 63 -0.68 18.68 -1.54
N LYS A 64 -0.82 17.42 -1.97
CA LYS A 64 0.02 16.30 -1.50
C LYS A 64 0.51 15.44 -2.67
N ALA A 65 1.83 15.39 -2.85
CA ALA A 65 2.47 14.44 -3.76
C ALA A 65 2.39 13.02 -3.19
N THR A 66 1.37 12.25 -3.58
CA THR A 66 1.26 10.84 -3.23
C THR A 66 2.19 9.99 -4.11
N HIS A 67 2.87 9.00 -3.55
CA HIS A 67 3.70 8.08 -4.32
C HIS A 67 3.23 6.66 -4.09
N LYS A 68 2.82 5.94 -5.15
CA LYS A 68 2.30 4.57 -5.03
C LYS A 68 3.35 3.58 -4.49
N GLN A 69 4.62 3.82 -4.79
CA GLN A 69 5.75 3.01 -4.29
C GLN A 69 6.72 3.93 -3.57
N GLN A 70 7.29 3.53 -2.43
CA GLN A 70 8.44 4.21 -1.83
C GLN A 70 9.72 3.70 -2.49
N HIS A 71 10.21 4.46 -3.47
CA HIS A 71 11.46 4.13 -4.17
C HIS A 71 12.62 4.17 -3.19
N GLY A 72 13.50 3.17 -3.25
CA GLY A 72 14.62 3.06 -2.33
C GLY A 72 14.25 2.46 -0.97
N LEU A 73 12.98 2.30 -0.58
CA LEU A 73 12.62 1.74 0.73
C LEU A 73 13.25 0.36 0.96
N ASN A 74 13.17 -0.52 -0.04
CA ASN A 74 13.80 -1.83 0.06
C ASN A 74 15.33 -1.74 0.19
N GLN A 75 15.95 -0.74 -0.45
CA GLN A 75 17.37 -0.48 -0.29
C GLN A 75 17.67 0.06 1.11
N SER A 76 16.93 1.06 1.59
CA SER A 76 17.07 1.61 2.94
C SER A 76 16.88 0.56 4.03
N VAL A 77 15.93 -0.36 3.86
CA VAL A 77 15.75 -1.50 4.78
C VAL A 77 16.93 -2.46 4.73
N LYS A 78 17.46 -2.77 3.53
CA LYS A 78 18.67 -3.60 3.38
C LYS A 78 19.88 -2.91 4.00
N ASP A 79 20.07 -1.62 3.76
CA ASP A 79 21.17 -0.84 4.30
C ASP A 79 21.08 -0.78 5.82
N ALA A 80 19.89 -0.49 6.37
CA ALA A 80 19.64 -0.50 7.81
C ALA A 80 19.95 -1.86 8.44
N HIS A 81 19.60 -2.95 7.77
CA HIS A 81 19.93 -4.31 8.19
C HIS A 81 21.44 -4.60 8.11
N ASN A 82 22.12 -4.15 7.06
CA ASN A 82 23.54 -4.39 6.86
C ASN A 82 24.42 -3.58 7.82
N THR A 83 24.02 -2.34 8.13
CA THR A 83 24.73 -1.47 9.08
C THR A 83 24.31 -1.68 10.53
N ALA A 84 23.35 -2.58 10.82
CA ALA A 84 22.89 -2.82 12.18
C ALA A 84 23.93 -3.60 13.00
N PRO A 85 24.08 -3.27 14.30
CA PRO A 85 24.81 -4.12 15.25
C PRO A 85 24.27 -5.56 15.24
N LYS A 86 25.14 -6.56 15.45
CA LYS A 86 24.77 -7.99 15.40
C LYS A 86 23.51 -8.32 16.22
N ARG A 87 23.34 -7.69 17.39
CA ARG A 87 22.18 -7.92 18.29
C ARG A 87 20.86 -7.35 17.77
N GLN A 88 20.90 -6.30 16.95
CA GLN A 88 19.72 -5.65 16.38
C GLN A 88 19.38 -6.15 14.97
N LYS A 89 20.31 -6.89 14.35
CA LYS A 89 20.16 -7.37 12.98
C LYS A 89 18.99 -8.36 12.89
N GLY A 90 18.05 -8.06 12.00
CA GLY A 90 16.83 -8.87 11.81
C GLY A 90 15.77 -8.70 12.89
N VAL A 91 15.97 -7.78 13.84
CA VAL A 91 14.99 -7.40 14.86
C VAL A 91 14.34 -6.09 14.44
N TYR A 92 13.02 -6.03 14.58
CA TYR A 92 12.21 -4.87 14.23
C TYR A 92 11.28 -4.51 15.37
N GLU A 93 11.02 -3.22 15.52
CA GLU A 93 9.98 -2.68 16.39
C GLU A 93 8.64 -2.68 15.63
N VAL A 94 7.58 -3.17 16.26
CA VAL A 94 6.23 -3.13 15.68
C VAL A 94 5.67 -1.73 15.87
N VAL A 95 5.39 -1.06 14.76
CA VAL A 95 4.76 0.28 14.79
C VAL A 95 3.24 0.14 14.83
N ASP A 96 2.71 -0.79 14.04
CA ASP A 96 1.28 -0.86 13.76
C ASP A 96 0.88 -2.23 13.22
N ILE A 97 -0.32 -2.68 13.53
CA ILE A 97 -0.94 -3.92 13.05
C ILE A 97 -2.41 -3.65 12.74
N GLY A 98 -2.92 -4.22 11.65
CA GLY A 98 -4.30 -3.95 11.29
C GLY A 98 -4.84 -4.79 10.16
N TYR A 99 -6.07 -4.46 9.77
CA TYR A 99 -6.80 -5.08 8.66
C TYR A 99 -7.41 -3.98 7.78
N ASP A 100 -6.80 -3.73 6.62
CA ASP A 100 -7.24 -2.66 5.72
C ASP A 100 -6.99 -3.04 4.25
N HIS A 101 -7.42 -2.21 3.31
CA HIS A 101 -7.27 -2.43 1.88
C HIS A 101 -5.79 -2.50 1.51
N TYR A 102 -5.41 -3.51 0.72
CA TYR A 102 -4.02 -3.77 0.38
C TYR A 102 -3.31 -2.52 -0.18
N GLN A 103 -2.19 -2.13 0.42
CA GLN A 103 -1.44 -0.91 0.10
C GLN A 103 -2.25 0.39 0.28
N ASN A 104 -3.26 0.37 1.17
CA ASN A 104 -4.18 1.47 1.44
C ASN A 104 -4.95 1.92 0.19
N ASP A 105 -5.16 1.02 -0.77
CA ASP A 105 -5.86 1.26 -2.01
C ASP A 105 -7.29 0.72 -1.90
N LYS A 106 -8.28 1.61 -1.71
CA LYS A 106 -9.70 1.26 -1.50
C LYS A 106 -10.30 0.38 -2.60
N THR A 107 -9.68 0.33 -3.78
CA THR A 107 -10.11 -0.53 -4.89
C THR A 107 -9.75 -2.01 -4.67
N LYS A 108 -8.83 -2.30 -3.76
CA LYS A 108 -8.28 -3.64 -3.52
C LYS A 108 -8.88 -4.31 -2.30
N SER A 109 -8.86 -5.63 -2.27
CA SER A 109 -9.34 -6.42 -1.14
C SER A 109 -8.59 -6.07 0.17
N LYS A 110 -9.32 -6.10 1.29
CA LYS A 110 -8.73 -5.96 2.63
C LYS A 110 -7.85 -7.15 2.99
N GLN A 111 -6.69 -6.87 3.59
CA GLN A 111 -5.72 -7.84 4.06
C GLN A 111 -5.14 -7.40 5.40
N HIS A 112 -4.59 -8.35 6.15
CA HIS A 112 -3.83 -8.02 7.34
C HIS A 112 -2.48 -7.40 6.94
N PHE A 113 -2.05 -6.43 7.74
CA PHE A 113 -0.74 -5.82 7.62
C PHE A 113 -0.04 -5.76 8.97
N ILE A 114 1.29 -5.71 8.89
CA ILE A 114 2.17 -5.36 9.99
C ILE A 114 3.15 -4.29 9.51
N LYS A 115 3.25 -3.19 10.24
CA LYS A 115 4.20 -2.11 10.00
C LYS A 115 5.36 -2.28 10.97
N LEU A 116 6.55 -2.44 10.42
CA LEU A 116 7.77 -2.70 11.17
C LEU A 116 8.78 -1.58 10.97
N LYS A 117 9.50 -1.24 12.02
CA LYS A 117 10.56 -0.23 12.05
C LYS A 117 11.89 -0.87 12.39
N THR A 118 12.92 -0.52 11.64
CA THR A 118 14.29 -0.97 11.94
C THR A 118 14.83 -0.24 13.16
N LEU A 119 15.47 -0.97 14.09
CA LEU A 119 16.00 -0.39 15.33
C LEU A 119 17.17 0.58 15.10
N ASN A 120 17.95 0.36 14.04
CA ASN A 120 19.14 1.15 13.77
C ASN A 120 18.80 2.53 13.17
N LYS A 121 18.11 2.54 12.01
CA LYS A 121 17.86 3.76 11.22
C LYS A 121 16.41 4.24 11.27
N GLY A 122 15.55 3.59 12.06
CA GLY A 122 14.14 3.96 12.15
C GLY A 122 13.36 3.81 10.84
N VAL A 123 13.86 3.04 9.87
CA VAL A 123 13.20 2.86 8.57
C VAL A 123 11.95 2.01 8.77
N GLU A 124 10.79 2.57 8.45
CA GLU A 124 9.49 1.90 8.52
C GLU A 124 9.12 1.21 7.21
N LYS A 125 8.57 0.00 7.31
CA LYS A 125 8.05 -0.74 6.17
C LYS A 125 6.81 -1.55 6.55
N THR A 126 5.79 -1.44 5.72
CA THR A 126 4.56 -2.23 5.85
C THR A 126 4.65 -3.53 5.06
N TYR A 127 4.38 -4.64 5.72
CA TYR A 127 4.24 -5.97 5.13
C TYR A 127 2.76 -6.35 5.14
N TRP A 128 2.32 -6.95 4.03
CA TRP A 128 0.93 -7.37 3.81
C TRP A 128 0.89 -8.87 3.58
N GLY A 129 -0.10 -9.55 4.16
CA GLY A 129 -0.20 -11.00 4.09
C GLY A 129 -1.42 -11.53 4.81
N ALA A 130 -2.01 -12.60 4.27
CA ALA A 130 -3.17 -13.25 4.88
C ALA A 130 -2.83 -13.86 6.26
N ASP A 131 -1.59 -14.37 6.41
CA ASP A 131 -1.15 -15.10 7.60
C ASP A 131 -0.93 -14.18 8.81
N PHE A 132 -0.77 -12.86 8.59
CA PHE A 132 -0.47 -11.93 9.68
C PHE A 132 -1.56 -11.86 10.74
N GLY A 133 -2.84 -12.08 10.40
CA GLY A 133 -3.90 -12.11 11.40
C GLY A 133 -3.69 -13.23 12.43
N GLY A 134 -3.42 -14.45 11.95
CA GLY A 134 -3.14 -15.60 12.81
C GLY A 134 -1.80 -15.48 13.53
N LEU A 135 -0.75 -15.04 12.82
CA LEU A 135 0.59 -14.87 13.39
C LEU A 135 0.62 -13.82 14.51
N CYS A 136 0.00 -12.65 14.31
CA CYS A 136 -0.02 -11.60 15.32
C CYS A 136 -0.83 -12.03 16.55
N SER A 137 -1.94 -12.76 16.35
CA SER A 137 -2.74 -13.30 17.45
C SER A 137 -1.98 -14.35 18.25
N ARG A 138 -1.29 -15.29 17.57
CA ARG A 138 -0.49 -16.33 18.20
C ARG A 138 0.66 -15.75 19.04
N GLU A 139 1.39 -14.81 18.46
CA GLU A 139 2.55 -14.17 19.10
C GLU A 139 2.15 -13.01 20.04
N SER A 140 0.84 -12.78 20.25
CA SER A 140 0.29 -11.70 21.07
C SER A 140 0.92 -10.33 20.80
N VAL A 141 1.14 -10.02 19.52
CA VAL A 141 1.91 -8.85 19.08
C VAL A 141 1.14 -7.56 19.34
N LYS A 142 1.83 -6.58 19.92
CA LYS A 142 1.34 -5.22 20.14
C LYS A 142 2.30 -4.18 19.54
N ALA A 143 1.81 -2.95 19.35
CA ALA A 143 2.69 -1.84 19.00
C ALA A 143 3.73 -1.63 20.11
N GLY A 144 4.99 -1.46 19.72
CA GLY A 144 6.16 -1.39 20.60
C GLY A 144 6.92 -2.71 20.77
N ASP A 145 6.33 -3.85 20.39
CA ASP A 145 7.00 -5.14 20.57
C ASP A 145 8.20 -5.30 19.63
N LEU A 146 9.21 -6.04 20.09
CA LEU A 146 10.36 -6.44 19.28
C LEU A 146 10.11 -7.79 18.65
N VAL A 147 10.11 -7.84 17.31
CA VAL A 147 9.79 -9.04 16.54
C VAL A 147 10.87 -9.37 15.52
N ARG A 148 10.94 -10.64 15.15
CA ARG A 148 11.65 -11.12 13.96
C ARG A 148 10.64 -11.55 12.92
N LEU A 149 10.82 -11.04 11.70
CA LEU A 149 10.00 -11.40 10.55
C LEU A 149 10.87 -12.04 9.48
N LYS A 150 10.54 -13.28 9.09
CA LYS A 150 11.21 -14.01 8.01
C LYS A 150 10.18 -14.46 6.97
N LYS A 151 10.50 -14.28 5.70
CA LYS A 151 9.71 -14.88 4.59
C LYS A 151 10.20 -16.31 4.39
N LEU A 152 9.34 -17.30 4.61
CA LEU A 152 9.67 -18.71 4.44
C LEU A 152 9.61 -19.13 2.97
N GLY A 153 8.62 -18.63 2.24
CA GLY A 153 8.41 -19.02 0.85
C GLY A 153 7.20 -18.36 0.21
N GLN A 154 6.75 -18.95 -0.90
CA GLN A 154 5.50 -18.62 -1.56
C GLN A 154 4.70 -19.91 -1.76
N LYS A 155 3.43 -19.88 -1.37
CA LYS A 155 2.49 -20.96 -1.54
C LYS A 155 1.45 -20.58 -2.58
N GLU A 156 1.18 -21.50 -3.51
CA GLU A 156 0.05 -21.38 -4.42
C GLU A 156 -1.24 -21.75 -3.73
N VAL A 157 -2.25 -20.91 -3.88
CA VAL A 157 -3.58 -21.18 -3.32
C VAL A 157 -4.64 -20.87 -4.37
N LYS A 158 -5.54 -21.83 -4.61
CA LYS A 158 -6.67 -21.68 -5.53
C LYS A 158 -7.86 -21.08 -4.78
N ILE A 159 -8.34 -19.93 -5.23
CA ILE A 159 -9.51 -19.22 -4.67
C ILE A 159 -10.67 -19.38 -5.66
N PRO A 160 -11.91 -19.63 -5.22
CA PRO A 160 -13.06 -19.70 -6.13
C PRO A 160 -13.26 -18.33 -6.82
N ALA A 161 -13.40 -18.36 -8.15
CA ALA A 161 -13.72 -17.17 -8.92
C ALA A 161 -15.24 -16.98 -8.91
N LEU A 162 -15.72 -15.97 -8.17
CA LEU A 162 -17.14 -15.66 -8.06
C LEU A 162 -17.53 -14.56 -9.05
N ASP A 163 -18.72 -14.67 -9.64
CA ASP A 163 -19.34 -13.62 -10.44
C ASP A 163 -19.93 -12.49 -9.57
N LYS A 164 -20.57 -11.49 -10.21
CA LYS A 164 -21.22 -10.37 -9.50
C LYS A 164 -22.38 -10.81 -8.59
N ASN A 165 -22.95 -11.98 -8.84
CA ASN A 165 -24.09 -12.55 -8.11
C ASN A 165 -23.63 -13.52 -7.00
N GLY A 166 -22.33 -13.77 -6.87
CA GLY A 166 -21.76 -14.69 -5.88
C GLY A 166 -21.77 -16.16 -6.31
N VAL A 167 -22.03 -16.44 -7.59
CA VAL A 167 -21.99 -17.78 -8.19
C VAL A 167 -20.56 -18.11 -8.64
N GLN A 168 -20.12 -19.32 -8.35
CA GLN A 168 -18.76 -19.76 -8.68
C GLN A 168 -18.62 -20.13 -10.16
N HIS A 169 -17.71 -19.44 -10.86
CA HIS A 169 -17.25 -19.75 -12.21
C HIS A 169 -15.76 -20.09 -12.18
N GLY A 170 -15.43 -21.28 -11.66
CA GLY A 170 -14.08 -21.84 -11.70
C GLY A 170 -13.14 -21.41 -10.57
N TRP A 171 -11.83 -21.55 -10.80
CA TRP A 171 -10.77 -21.34 -9.83
C TRP A 171 -9.76 -20.30 -10.31
N LYS A 172 -9.31 -19.44 -9.40
CA LYS A 172 -8.22 -18.49 -9.61
C LYS A 172 -7.01 -18.89 -8.76
N THR A 173 -5.88 -19.14 -9.38
CA THR A 173 -4.61 -19.37 -8.68
C THR A 173 -4.03 -18.04 -8.19
N VAL A 174 -3.67 -17.98 -6.91
CA VAL A 174 -3.06 -16.80 -6.28
C VAL A 174 -1.87 -17.24 -5.44
N HIS A 175 -0.75 -16.55 -5.57
CA HIS A 175 0.41 -16.77 -4.72
C HIS A 175 0.29 -16.00 -3.41
N ARG A 176 0.50 -16.68 -2.29
CA ARG A 176 0.58 -16.08 -0.95
C ARG A 176 1.99 -16.24 -0.41
N ASN A 177 2.54 -15.18 0.19
CA ASN A 177 3.83 -15.28 0.87
C ASN A 177 3.61 -15.96 2.22
N GLU A 178 4.44 -16.94 2.54
CA GLU A 178 4.47 -17.55 3.88
C GLU A 178 5.44 -16.79 4.77
N TRP A 179 4.95 -16.42 5.95
CA TRP A 179 5.70 -15.64 6.92
C TRP A 179 5.93 -16.41 8.21
N GLN A 180 7.12 -16.28 8.76
CA GLN A 180 7.44 -16.64 10.13
C GLN A 180 7.59 -15.35 10.94
N LEU A 181 6.75 -15.21 11.95
CA LEU A 181 6.79 -14.12 12.91
C LEU A 181 7.15 -14.68 14.28
N GLU A 182 8.11 -14.05 14.95
CA GLU A 182 8.55 -14.38 16.30
C GLU A 182 8.54 -13.11 17.15
N ASN A 183 7.79 -13.10 18.25
CA ASN A 183 7.85 -12.03 19.25
C ASN A 183 8.92 -12.36 20.30
N LEU A 184 9.87 -11.44 20.50
CA LEU A 184 10.98 -11.62 21.45
C LEU A 184 10.55 -11.36 22.89
N GLY A 185 9.43 -10.66 23.10
CA GLY A 185 8.89 -10.37 24.44
C GLY A 185 8.05 -11.51 25.04
N VAL A 186 7.64 -12.49 24.23
CA VAL A 186 6.75 -13.58 24.66
C VAL A 186 7.49 -14.91 24.65
N LYS A 187 7.42 -15.64 25.77
CA LYS A 187 7.99 -16.99 25.93
C LYS A 187 6.87 -18.03 25.96
N GLY A 188 7.17 -19.26 25.53
CA GLY A 188 6.23 -20.39 25.61
C GLY A 188 5.21 -20.49 24.47
N VAL A 189 5.35 -19.69 23.41
CA VAL A 189 4.51 -19.81 22.20
C VAL A 189 4.95 -21.06 21.43
N ASP A 190 4.01 -21.95 21.10
CA ASP A 190 4.27 -23.04 20.17
C ASP A 190 4.48 -22.47 18.76
N ARG A 191 5.71 -22.59 18.28
CA ARG A 191 6.18 -22.10 16.98
C ARG A 191 6.38 -23.23 15.99
N THR A 192 5.97 -24.45 16.31
CA THR A 192 6.01 -25.55 15.35
C THR A 192 5.28 -25.09 14.08
N PRO A 193 5.96 -25.09 12.92
CA PRO A 193 5.29 -24.79 11.68
C PRO A 193 4.23 -25.86 11.51
N SER A 194 2.95 -25.47 11.62
CA SER A 194 1.84 -26.37 11.38
C SER A 194 2.07 -27.00 10.02
N ALA A 195 2.36 -28.32 10.01
CA ALA A 195 2.59 -29.09 8.79
C ALA A 195 1.49 -28.68 7.82
N SER A 196 1.91 -28.11 6.70
CA SER A 196 1.09 -27.35 5.77
C SER A 196 -0.30 -27.93 5.66
N LYS A 197 -1.25 -27.43 6.46
CA LYS A 197 -2.65 -27.53 6.08
C LYS A 197 -2.66 -26.80 4.75
N GLU A 198 -2.78 -27.54 3.65
CA GLU A 198 -3.27 -26.91 2.44
C GLU A 198 -4.49 -26.14 2.90
N LEU A 199 -4.42 -24.81 2.78
CA LEU A 199 -5.60 -23.99 2.95
C LEU A 199 -6.40 -24.30 1.69
N VAL A 200 -7.17 -25.37 1.80
CA VAL A 200 -8.09 -25.88 0.81
C VAL A 200 -9.24 -24.87 0.77
N LEU A 201 -8.99 -23.75 0.09
CA LEU A 201 -9.97 -22.67 -0.09
C LEU A 201 -11.14 -23.08 -1.01
N ASN A 202 -11.15 -24.35 -1.45
CA ASN A 202 -12.26 -24.98 -2.15
C ASN A 202 -13.27 -25.68 -1.20
N SER A 203 -13.07 -25.60 0.12
CA SER A 203 -14.04 -26.14 1.09
C SER A 203 -15.39 -25.39 1.00
N PRO A 204 -16.54 -26.09 1.11
CA PRO A 204 -17.86 -25.48 1.21
C PRO A 204 -17.96 -24.38 2.28
N ASP A 205 -17.26 -24.54 3.41
CA ASP A 205 -17.25 -23.53 4.49
C ASP A 205 -16.61 -22.22 4.06
N MET A 206 -15.56 -22.30 3.24
CA MET A 206 -14.87 -21.11 2.73
C MET A 206 -15.70 -20.39 1.67
N LEU A 207 -16.44 -21.14 0.85
CA LEU A 207 -17.43 -20.59 -0.08
C LEU A 207 -18.55 -19.86 0.68
N LEU A 208 -19.13 -20.50 1.70
CA LEU A 208 -20.17 -19.90 2.53
C LEU A 208 -19.66 -18.63 3.22
N LYS A 209 -18.46 -18.66 3.81
CA LYS A 209 -17.83 -17.49 4.44
C LYS A 209 -17.50 -16.39 3.44
N GLN A 210 -17.29 -16.71 2.17
CA GLN A 210 -17.07 -15.73 1.10
C GLN A 210 -18.40 -15.11 0.63
N GLN A 211 -19.46 -15.92 0.47
CA GLN A 211 -20.81 -15.45 0.16
C GLN A 211 -21.36 -14.54 1.26
N GLN A 212 -21.21 -14.91 2.54
CA GLN A 212 -21.59 -14.06 3.67
C GLN A 212 -20.86 -12.70 3.65
N ARG A 213 -19.56 -12.70 3.34
CA ARG A 213 -18.78 -11.47 3.19
C ARG A 213 -19.25 -10.61 2.01
N MET A 214 -19.62 -11.22 0.88
CA MET A 214 -20.21 -10.50 -0.26
C MET A 214 -21.56 -9.89 0.10
N ALA A 215 -22.43 -10.63 0.80
CA ALA A 215 -23.72 -10.12 1.27
C ALA A 215 -23.54 -8.92 2.21
N GLN A 216 -22.63 -9.02 3.19
CA GLN A 216 -22.28 -7.92 4.09
C GLN A 216 -21.75 -6.70 3.31
N PHE A 217 -20.89 -6.92 2.31
CA PHE A 217 -20.38 -5.83 1.47
C PHE A 217 -21.50 -5.14 0.67
N THR A 218 -22.41 -5.92 0.07
CA THR A 218 -23.57 -5.37 -0.65
C THR A 218 -24.46 -4.54 0.26
N GLN A 219 -24.72 -5.01 1.48
CA GLN A 219 -25.46 -4.25 2.50
C GLN A 219 -24.72 -2.96 2.90
N GLN A 220 -23.41 -3.03 3.18
CA GLN A 220 -22.60 -1.85 3.50
C GLN A 220 -22.59 -0.84 2.35
N LYS A 221 -22.46 -1.30 1.10
CA LYS A 221 -22.52 -0.45 -0.09
C LYS A 221 -23.88 0.24 -0.20
N ALA A 222 -24.99 -0.51 -0.04
CA ALA A 222 -26.32 0.05 -0.07
C ALA A 222 -26.52 1.12 1.03
N SER A 223 -26.06 0.85 2.25
CA SER A 223 -26.12 1.81 3.37
C SER A 223 -25.29 3.06 3.12
N THR A 224 -24.11 2.93 2.50
CA THR A 224 -23.23 4.05 2.15
C THR A 224 -23.85 4.92 1.04
N LEU A 225 -24.46 4.30 0.03
CA LEU A 225 -25.18 5.03 -1.03
C LEU A 225 -26.40 5.78 -0.48
N GLN A 226 -27.13 5.17 0.45
CA GLN A 226 -28.25 5.83 1.13
C GLN A 226 -27.78 7.01 1.99
N SER A 227 -26.66 6.90 2.71
CA SER A 227 -26.12 8.01 3.49
C SER A 227 -25.62 9.16 2.61
N GLU A 228 -24.95 8.86 1.49
CA GLU A 228 -24.57 9.87 0.48
C GLU A 228 -25.78 10.57 -0.15
N GLN A 229 -26.86 9.84 -0.45
CA GLN A 229 -28.11 10.44 -0.94
C GLN A 229 -28.78 11.34 0.11
N LYS A 230 -28.77 10.94 1.39
CA LYS A 230 -29.27 11.77 2.50
C LYS A 230 -28.44 13.05 2.70
N LEU A 231 -27.12 12.96 2.59
CA LEU A 231 -26.23 14.13 2.66
C LEU A 231 -26.48 15.10 1.49
N LYS A 232 -26.67 14.59 0.26
CA LYS A 232 -27.00 15.42 -0.91
C LYS A 232 -28.37 16.09 -0.81
N THR A 233 -29.34 15.44 -0.18
CA THR A 233 -30.69 16.01 0.03
C THR A 233 -30.76 16.96 1.23
N GLY A 234 -29.83 16.86 2.18
CA GLY A 234 -29.70 17.76 3.33
C GLY A 234 -29.07 19.13 3.00
N ILE A 235 -28.30 19.23 1.92
CA ILE A 235 -27.81 20.52 1.39
C ILE A 235 -28.86 21.06 0.40
N LYS A 236 -30.05 21.40 0.91
CA LYS A 236 -30.94 22.33 0.20
C LYS A 236 -30.65 23.71 0.76
N PHE A 237 -29.93 24.53 -0.01
CA PHE A 237 -29.92 25.97 0.20
C PHE A 237 -31.36 26.45 0.18
N TRP A 238 -31.90 26.81 1.35
CA TRP A 238 -33.06 27.67 1.43
C TRP A 238 -32.58 29.04 0.96
N GLY A 239 -32.79 29.31 -0.32
CA GLY A 239 -32.68 30.65 -0.86
C GLY A 239 -33.86 31.47 -0.36
N LEU A 240 -33.55 32.54 0.36
CA LEU A 240 -34.20 33.86 0.33
C LEU A 240 -33.23 34.86 0.96
#